data_AF-A0A7C5TFE3-F1
#
_entry.id   AF-A0A7C5TFE3-F1
#
_cell.length_a   1.000
_cell.length_b   1.000
_cell.length_c   1.000
_cell.angle_alpha   90.00
_cell.angle_beta   90.00
_cell.angle_gamma   90.00
#
_symmetry.space_group_name_H-M   'P 1'
#
loop_
_entity.id
_entity.type
_entity.pdbx_description
1 polymer ?
#
loop_
_entity_poly.entity_id
_entity_poly.type
_entity_poly.pdbx_seq_one_letter_code
_entity_poly.pdbx_strand_id
1 'polypeptide(L)'
;MLFEEIIERIQYYKKLGLNPLALATGCAVKVDLLRVVYPAIRILRDVLRESKLSIAPREDALVVSGNIDEIHRRIFSLGSDKDISLEDLESLSRGRDLYAITVVQVYQRYADSPESFLEKIAPIYKGLAMSKNSITIGKGHSILTPFPEDEFMLFDFIPHSNSGEGVTAINNDTIHIIDPSQEPGDIKQISGAISNSFNDIFVLGVYKKLRMVPVLNAPTEELLEKLWRNAKLFANRYSIEIIDEKQPRMGRLLMGATAIGYSDKKPPLFEDRVVPGMKLVITRPMGELAPINLYLSSIIDENIVKDLESCGIPFEEVERAKNIAIELISKPNIEAAMAIYKHLPDISEEFREDEHIAVTTDVTGPGVFVIRELAERTNTKIKIDKIPLLFPEISRIATKLYIIPNSTSGTNGPFIMITPSNIVDDLVKELRSRGLEPIVMGEVIGKGEPEVIAPKELREYVADQKVLSQFKLV
;
A
#
# COMPACT_ATOMS: atom_id res chain seq x y z
N MET A 1 30.08 -16.86 11.27
CA MET A 1 29.13 -16.47 12.33
C MET A 1 27.97 -15.61 11.81
N LEU A 2 28.10 -14.30 11.57
CA LEU A 2 26.94 -13.46 11.17
C LEU A 2 26.29 -13.90 9.84
N PHE A 3 27.09 -14.22 8.82
CA PHE A 3 26.59 -14.70 7.52
C PHE A 3 25.94 -16.09 7.61
N GLU A 4 26.45 -16.99 8.46
CA GLU A 4 25.90 -18.34 8.63
C GLU A 4 24.51 -18.31 9.28
N GLU A 5 24.32 -17.50 10.32
CA GLU A 5 23.02 -17.31 10.97
C GLU A 5 21.96 -16.71 10.02
N ILE A 6 22.37 -15.78 9.14
CA ILE A 6 21.46 -15.20 8.15
C ILE A 6 21.13 -16.21 7.04
N ILE A 7 22.10 -17.02 6.59
CA ILE A 7 21.84 -18.10 5.63
C ILE A 7 20.88 -19.14 6.22
N GLU A 8 21.07 -19.56 7.46
CA GLU A 8 20.14 -20.45 8.15
C GLU A 8 18.74 -19.86 8.21
N ARG A 9 18.63 -18.55 8.47
CA ARG A 9 17.36 -17.82 8.49
C ARG A 9 16.72 -17.72 7.10
N ILE A 10 17.49 -17.48 6.06
CA ILE A 10 17.01 -17.53 4.67
C ILE A 10 16.46 -18.92 4.34
N GLN A 11 17.16 -19.98 4.76
CA GLN A 11 16.68 -21.35 4.59
C GLN A 11 15.42 -21.62 5.42
N TYR A 12 15.30 -21.05 6.62
CA TYR A 12 14.08 -21.10 7.40
C TYR A 12 12.91 -20.42 6.67
N TYR A 13 13.09 -19.21 6.15
CA TYR A 13 12.07 -18.55 5.32
C TYR A 13 11.67 -19.35 4.09
N LYS A 14 12.64 -19.98 3.40
CA LYS A 14 12.36 -20.93 2.29
C LYS A 14 11.49 -22.10 2.75
N LYS A 15 11.79 -22.67 3.93
CA LYS A 15 10.94 -23.70 4.55
C LYS A 15 9.55 -23.19 4.92
N LEU A 16 9.38 -21.88 5.19
CA LEU A 16 8.09 -21.21 5.41
C LEU A 16 7.39 -20.78 4.11
N GLY A 17 7.94 -21.17 2.95
CA GLY A 17 7.34 -20.89 1.66
C GLY A 17 7.63 -19.51 1.09
N LEU A 18 8.56 -18.77 1.68
CA LEU A 18 8.98 -17.47 1.21
C LEU A 18 10.32 -17.59 0.48
N ASN A 19 10.50 -16.79 -0.57
CA ASN A 19 11.84 -16.57 -1.12
C ASN A 19 12.34 -15.19 -0.66
N PRO A 20 13.11 -15.10 0.44
CA PRO A 20 13.72 -13.85 0.89
C PRO A 20 14.50 -13.12 -0.18
N LEU A 21 15.05 -13.89 -1.13
CA LEU A 21 15.87 -13.35 -2.21
C LEU A 21 15.01 -12.71 -3.30
N ALA A 22 13.76 -13.15 -3.47
CA ALA A 22 12.80 -12.49 -4.36
C ALA A 22 12.38 -11.11 -3.83
N LEU A 23 12.41 -10.91 -2.50
CA LEU A 23 12.23 -9.59 -1.88
C LEU A 23 13.41 -8.65 -2.19
N ALA A 24 14.64 -9.18 -2.22
CA ALA A 24 15.87 -8.44 -2.54
C ALA A 24 16.02 -8.07 -4.03
N THR A 25 15.22 -8.67 -4.92
CA THR A 25 15.24 -8.40 -6.36
C THR A 25 14.08 -7.51 -6.83
N GLY A 26 13.30 -6.93 -5.92
CA GLY A 26 12.11 -6.17 -6.28
C GLY A 26 11.06 -6.98 -7.05
N CYS A 27 11.16 -8.33 -7.03
CA CYS A 27 10.15 -9.22 -7.59
C CYS A 27 9.01 -9.25 -6.58
N ALA A 28 8.21 -8.18 -6.64
CA ALA A 28 7.06 -7.94 -5.78
C ALA A 28 6.28 -9.23 -5.62
N VAL A 29 6.04 -9.62 -4.37
CA VAL A 29 5.06 -10.65 -4.04
C VAL A 29 3.65 -10.26 -4.48
N LYS A 30 3.43 -9.09 -5.11
CA LYS A 30 2.15 -8.64 -5.69
C LYS A 30 2.04 -9.08 -7.15
N VAL A 31 0.83 -9.42 -7.58
CA VAL A 31 0.55 -9.66 -9.02
C VAL A 31 0.77 -8.36 -9.80
N ASP A 32 1.35 -8.45 -11.00
CA ASP A 32 1.58 -7.27 -11.86
C ASP A 32 0.23 -6.62 -12.24
N LEU A 33 0.00 -5.42 -11.71
CA LEU A 33 -1.25 -4.71 -11.90
C LEU A 33 -1.50 -4.32 -13.36
N LEU A 34 -0.47 -3.83 -14.06
CA LEU A 34 -0.60 -3.31 -15.41
C LEU A 34 -0.72 -4.42 -16.45
N ARG A 35 0.02 -5.51 -16.26
CA ARG A 35 0.10 -6.61 -17.22
C ARG A 35 -0.96 -7.68 -17.00
N VAL A 36 -1.44 -7.86 -15.77
CA VAL A 36 -2.27 -9.02 -15.40
C VAL A 36 -3.59 -8.59 -14.77
N VAL A 37 -3.55 -7.90 -13.63
CA VAL A 37 -4.78 -7.60 -12.86
C VAL A 37 -5.72 -6.68 -13.62
N TYR A 38 -5.27 -5.51 -14.07
CA TYR A 38 -6.15 -4.55 -14.74
C TYR A 38 -6.74 -5.06 -16.06
N PRO A 39 -5.97 -5.72 -16.94
CA PRO A 39 -6.55 -6.35 -18.12
C PRO A 39 -7.60 -7.41 -17.76
N ALA A 40 -7.35 -8.26 -16.76
CA ALA A 40 -8.32 -9.27 -16.30
C ALA A 40 -9.59 -8.63 -15.73
N ILE A 41 -9.46 -7.63 -14.86
CA ILE A 41 -10.60 -6.92 -14.26
C ILE A 41 -11.41 -6.17 -15.32
N ARG A 42 -10.77 -5.63 -16.37
CA ARG A 42 -11.49 -4.99 -17.48
C ARG A 42 -12.42 -5.99 -18.18
N ILE A 43 -11.92 -7.17 -18.53
CA ILE A 43 -12.72 -8.24 -19.13
C ILE A 43 -13.86 -8.63 -18.18
N LEU A 44 -13.56 -8.78 -16.89
CA LEU A 44 -14.53 -9.16 -15.89
C LEU A 44 -15.65 -8.12 -15.72
N ARG A 45 -15.33 -6.81 -15.73
CA ARG A 45 -16.34 -5.74 -15.71
C ARG A 45 -17.29 -5.82 -16.89
N ASP A 46 -16.79 -6.12 -18.09
CA ASP A 46 -17.63 -6.27 -19.28
C ASP A 46 -18.59 -7.46 -19.14
N VAL A 47 -18.11 -8.58 -18.59
CA VAL A 47 -18.92 -9.79 -18.30
C VAL A 47 -20.00 -9.52 -17.24
N LEU A 48 -19.72 -8.66 -16.27
CA LEU A 48 -20.60 -8.38 -15.13
C LEU A 48 -21.56 -7.21 -15.35
N ARG A 49 -21.50 -6.55 -16.52
CA ARG A 49 -22.18 -5.27 -16.77
C ARG A 49 -23.70 -5.30 -16.57
N GLU A 50 -24.34 -6.44 -16.81
CA GLU A 50 -25.79 -6.62 -16.63
C GLU A 50 -26.17 -7.20 -15.26
N SER A 51 -25.17 -7.44 -14.39
CA SER A 51 -25.38 -7.96 -13.05
C SER A 51 -25.50 -6.83 -12.01
N LYS A 52 -25.89 -7.19 -10.79
CA LYS A 52 -25.88 -6.28 -9.64
C LYS A 52 -24.53 -6.17 -8.93
N LEU A 53 -23.49 -6.83 -9.47
CA LEU A 53 -22.13 -6.75 -8.97
C LEU A 53 -21.34 -5.71 -9.76
N SER A 54 -20.78 -4.73 -9.05
CA SER A 54 -19.92 -3.69 -9.62
C SER A 54 -18.51 -3.77 -9.03
N ILE A 55 -17.50 -3.42 -9.83
CA ILE A 55 -16.11 -3.31 -9.39
C ILE A 55 -15.71 -1.84 -9.53
N ALA A 56 -15.50 -1.17 -8.40
CA ALA A 56 -15.18 0.25 -8.32
C ALA A 56 -13.92 0.59 -9.15
N PRO A 57 -13.81 1.84 -9.67
CA PRO A 57 -12.61 2.32 -10.37
C PRO A 57 -11.36 2.26 -9.47
N ARG A 58 -10.19 2.52 -10.05
CA ARG A 58 -8.92 2.50 -9.31
C ARG A 58 -8.93 3.62 -8.27
N GLU A 59 -9.06 3.22 -7.01
CA GLU A 59 -8.90 4.09 -5.84
C GLU A 59 -7.95 3.42 -4.84
N ASP A 60 -7.26 4.23 -4.06
CA ASP A 60 -6.30 3.74 -3.06
C ASP A 60 -7.03 3.12 -1.85
N ALA A 61 -8.24 3.62 -1.54
CA ALA A 61 -9.14 3.04 -0.55
C ALA A 61 -10.61 3.16 -0.99
N LEU A 62 -11.48 2.30 -0.47
CA LEU A 62 -12.93 2.49 -0.57
C LEU A 62 -13.35 3.61 0.40
N VAL A 63 -14.03 4.63 -0.11
CA VAL A 63 -14.64 5.69 0.70
C VAL A 63 -16.15 5.62 0.59
N VAL A 64 -16.84 5.48 1.72
CA VAL A 64 -18.31 5.47 1.81
C VAL A 64 -18.81 6.52 2.79
N SER A 65 -20.01 7.06 2.56
CA SER A 65 -20.64 8.03 3.48
C SER A 65 -21.11 7.36 4.76
N GLY A 66 -21.01 8.06 5.90
CA GLY A 66 -21.43 7.55 7.20
C GLY A 66 -20.41 6.64 7.88
N ASN A 67 -20.78 6.12 9.04
CA ASN A 67 -20.00 5.13 9.78
C ASN A 67 -20.34 3.71 9.31
N ILE A 68 -19.36 2.82 9.40
CA ILE A 68 -19.59 1.38 9.22
C ILE A 68 -19.72 0.76 10.61
N ASP A 69 -20.71 -0.10 10.82
CA ASP A 69 -20.90 -0.72 12.14
C ASP A 69 -20.48 -2.20 12.16
N GLU A 70 -20.53 -2.88 11.02
CA GLU A 70 -20.22 -4.31 10.93
C GLU A 70 -19.44 -4.64 9.65
N ILE A 71 -18.56 -5.63 9.79
CA ILE A 71 -17.83 -6.29 8.70
C ILE A 71 -17.90 -7.78 8.95
N HIS A 72 -18.05 -8.55 7.87
CA HIS A 72 -18.16 -10.00 7.91
C HIS A 72 -17.24 -10.63 6.88
N ARG A 73 -16.34 -11.51 7.32
CA ARG A 73 -15.38 -12.14 6.42
C ARG A 73 -15.91 -13.43 5.82
N ARG A 74 -15.65 -13.63 4.53
CA ARG A 74 -15.79 -14.92 3.84
C ARG A 74 -14.51 -15.23 3.07
N ILE A 75 -14.16 -16.51 3.03
CA ILE A 75 -12.96 -17.00 2.36
C ILE A 75 -13.40 -18.12 1.44
N PHE A 76 -13.05 -17.99 0.16
CA PHE A 76 -13.45 -18.88 -0.92
C PHE A 76 -12.22 -19.51 -1.57
N SER A 77 -12.39 -20.73 -2.07
CA SER A 77 -11.40 -21.40 -2.89
C SER A 77 -11.39 -20.80 -4.31
N LEU A 78 -10.21 -20.52 -4.86
CA LEU A 78 -10.10 -20.03 -6.24
C LEU A 78 -10.57 -21.08 -7.27
N GLY A 79 -11.07 -20.61 -8.42
CA GLY A 79 -11.48 -21.45 -9.54
C GLY A 79 -12.85 -22.13 -9.40
N SER A 80 -13.60 -21.85 -8.32
CA SER A 80 -14.95 -22.40 -8.13
C SER A 80 -15.88 -21.39 -7.46
N ASP A 81 -17.17 -21.49 -7.77
CA ASP A 81 -18.28 -20.76 -7.14
C ASP A 81 -19.07 -21.59 -6.13
N LYS A 82 -18.69 -22.87 -5.93
CA LYS A 82 -19.44 -23.82 -5.08
C LYS A 82 -19.52 -23.42 -3.60
N ASP A 83 -18.53 -22.66 -3.14
CA ASP A 83 -18.45 -22.20 -1.75
C ASP A 83 -19.33 -20.95 -1.50
N ILE A 84 -19.96 -20.39 -2.56
CA ILE A 84 -20.79 -19.18 -2.47
C ILE A 84 -22.23 -19.56 -2.11
N SER A 85 -22.65 -19.15 -0.91
CA SER A 85 -24.04 -19.27 -0.48
C SER A 85 -24.80 -17.95 -0.73
N LEU A 86 -25.78 -17.98 -1.63
CA LEU A 86 -26.62 -16.80 -1.90
C LEU A 86 -27.50 -16.44 -0.69
N GLU A 87 -27.95 -17.44 0.08
CA GLU A 87 -28.72 -17.23 1.31
C GLU A 87 -27.89 -16.53 2.39
N ASP A 88 -26.61 -16.89 2.51
CA ASP A 88 -25.67 -16.22 3.42
C ASP A 88 -25.48 -14.74 3.02
N LEU A 89 -25.28 -14.45 1.73
CA LEU A 89 -25.18 -13.06 1.24
C LEU A 89 -26.46 -12.26 1.47
N GLU A 90 -27.64 -12.87 1.24
CA GLU A 90 -28.94 -12.27 1.55
C GLU A 90 -29.06 -11.94 3.06
N SER A 91 -28.72 -12.90 3.91
CA SER A 91 -28.70 -12.74 5.37
C SER A 91 -27.75 -11.65 5.86
N LEU A 92 -26.53 -11.59 5.31
CA LEU A 92 -25.53 -10.56 5.62
C LEU A 92 -26.02 -9.15 5.25
N SER A 93 -26.58 -9.00 4.06
CA SER A 93 -27.04 -7.70 3.57
C SER A 93 -28.14 -7.09 4.43
N ARG A 94 -29.04 -7.93 4.96
CA ARG A 94 -30.28 -7.53 5.63
C ARG A 94 -31.08 -6.49 4.81
N GLY A 95 -31.06 -6.63 3.48
CA GLY A 95 -31.75 -5.73 2.55
C GLY A 95 -31.02 -4.41 2.24
N ARG A 96 -29.77 -4.24 2.69
CA ARG A 96 -28.89 -3.12 2.33
C ARG A 96 -27.94 -3.48 1.19
N ASP A 97 -27.24 -2.48 0.64
CA ASP A 97 -26.17 -2.73 -0.32
C ASP A 97 -24.99 -3.40 0.39
N LEU A 98 -24.25 -4.24 -0.34
CA LEU A 98 -23.11 -4.97 0.19
C LEU A 98 -21.83 -4.43 -0.44
N TYR A 99 -21.03 -3.72 0.33
CA TYR A 99 -19.67 -3.38 -0.08
C TYR A 99 -18.74 -4.54 0.23
N ALA A 100 -17.67 -4.67 -0.53
CA ALA A 100 -16.65 -5.65 -0.22
C ALA A 100 -15.24 -5.14 -0.52
N ILE A 101 -14.31 -5.53 0.34
CA ILE A 101 -12.87 -5.39 0.14
C ILE A 101 -12.30 -6.80 -0.01
N THR A 102 -11.42 -7.01 -0.98
CA THR A 102 -10.93 -8.36 -1.29
C THR A 102 -9.42 -8.51 -1.25
N VAL A 103 -8.97 -9.67 -0.79
CA VAL A 103 -7.61 -10.19 -0.92
C VAL A 103 -7.63 -11.43 -1.78
N VAL A 104 -6.79 -11.47 -2.80
CA VAL A 104 -6.56 -12.64 -3.64
C VAL A 104 -5.14 -13.12 -3.41
N GLN A 105 -4.97 -14.33 -2.91
CA GLN A 105 -3.68 -15.03 -2.94
C GLN A 105 -3.72 -16.06 -4.05
N VAL A 106 -2.86 -15.90 -5.07
CA VAL A 106 -2.88 -16.72 -6.29
C VAL A 106 -1.53 -17.39 -6.53
N TYR A 107 -1.54 -18.62 -7.02
CA TYR A 107 -0.30 -19.32 -7.37
C TYR A 107 0.37 -18.65 -8.55
N GLN A 108 1.68 -18.40 -8.44
CA GLN A 108 2.45 -17.58 -9.36
C GLN A 108 2.27 -17.94 -10.84
N ARG A 109 2.06 -19.23 -11.18
CA ARG A 109 1.83 -19.66 -12.57
C ARG A 109 0.51 -19.18 -13.17
N TYR A 110 -0.48 -18.87 -12.34
CA TYR A 110 -1.75 -18.27 -12.77
C TYR A 110 -1.71 -16.73 -12.72
N ALA A 111 -0.56 -16.14 -12.37
CA ALA A 111 -0.35 -14.70 -12.35
C ALA A 111 0.60 -14.24 -13.47
N ASP A 112 0.89 -15.11 -14.44
CA ASP A 112 1.77 -14.81 -15.57
C ASP A 112 1.01 -14.13 -16.74
N SER A 113 -0.31 -14.29 -16.81
CA SER A 113 -1.15 -13.67 -17.85
C SER A 113 -2.53 -13.25 -17.34
N PRO A 114 -3.17 -12.23 -17.94
CA PRO A 114 -4.54 -11.85 -17.62
C PRO A 114 -5.54 -13.01 -17.67
N GLU A 115 -5.42 -13.89 -18.66
CA GLU A 115 -6.36 -14.97 -18.92
C GLU A 115 -6.29 -16.05 -17.83
N SER A 116 -5.07 -16.44 -17.46
CA SER A 116 -4.84 -17.43 -16.40
C SER A 116 -5.27 -16.90 -15.02
N PHE A 117 -5.04 -15.62 -14.75
CA PHE A 117 -5.52 -14.96 -13.53
C PHE A 117 -7.04 -14.88 -13.50
N LEU A 118 -7.65 -14.47 -14.63
CA LEU A 118 -9.10 -14.38 -14.78
C LEU A 118 -9.78 -15.73 -14.59
N GLU A 119 -9.21 -16.83 -15.10
CA GLU A 119 -9.75 -18.19 -14.93
C GLU A 119 -9.94 -18.55 -13.45
N LYS A 120 -9.04 -18.09 -12.58
CA LYS A 120 -9.09 -18.35 -11.14
C LYS A 120 -10.11 -17.49 -10.41
N ILE A 121 -10.19 -16.21 -10.73
CA ILE A 121 -11.06 -15.28 -9.99
C ILE A 121 -12.49 -15.22 -10.54
N ALA A 122 -12.68 -15.36 -11.86
CA ALA A 122 -13.98 -15.13 -12.50
C ALA A 122 -15.12 -16.01 -11.98
N PRO A 123 -14.94 -17.30 -11.67
CA PRO A 123 -16.00 -18.13 -11.09
C PRO A 123 -16.60 -17.50 -9.83
N ILE A 124 -15.76 -16.99 -8.93
CA ILE A 124 -16.21 -16.38 -7.68
C ILE A 124 -17.03 -15.12 -7.94
N TYR A 125 -16.51 -14.20 -8.76
CA TYR A 125 -17.25 -12.97 -9.11
C TYR A 125 -18.58 -13.27 -9.81
N LYS A 126 -18.62 -14.28 -10.70
CA LYS A 126 -19.87 -14.71 -11.35
C LYS A 126 -20.85 -15.31 -10.35
N GLY A 127 -20.39 -16.10 -9.38
CA GLY A 127 -21.24 -16.62 -8.31
C GLY A 127 -21.80 -15.51 -7.42
N LEU A 128 -20.97 -14.52 -7.03
CA LEU A 128 -21.43 -13.35 -6.29
C LEU A 128 -22.45 -12.53 -7.09
N ALA A 129 -22.27 -12.42 -8.42
CA ALA A 129 -23.18 -11.72 -9.32
C ALA A 129 -24.58 -12.36 -9.44
N MET A 130 -24.75 -13.62 -9.01
CA MET A 130 -26.06 -14.27 -8.91
C MET A 130 -26.85 -13.82 -7.66
N SER A 131 -26.24 -13.06 -6.75
CA SER A 131 -26.95 -12.48 -5.60
C SER A 131 -28.01 -11.49 -6.06
N LYS A 132 -29.14 -11.46 -5.33
CA LYS A 132 -30.18 -10.44 -5.53
C LYS A 132 -29.78 -9.07 -4.99
N ASN A 133 -28.77 -9.02 -4.13
CA ASN A 133 -28.26 -7.80 -3.52
C ASN A 133 -27.34 -7.05 -4.48
N SER A 134 -27.28 -5.73 -4.34
CA SER A 134 -26.20 -4.98 -4.99
C SER A 134 -24.91 -5.24 -4.24
N ILE A 135 -23.87 -5.64 -4.98
CA ILE A 135 -22.53 -5.87 -4.42
C ILE A 135 -21.55 -4.91 -5.10
N THR A 136 -20.83 -4.12 -4.31
CA THR A 136 -19.78 -3.22 -4.82
C THR A 136 -18.43 -3.65 -4.28
N ILE A 137 -17.55 -4.12 -5.15
CA ILE A 137 -16.16 -4.43 -4.80
C ILE A 137 -15.38 -3.11 -4.83
N GLY A 138 -15.11 -2.55 -3.65
CA GLY A 138 -14.53 -1.23 -3.49
C GLY A 138 -13.01 -1.20 -3.66
N LYS A 139 -12.33 -2.25 -3.21
CA LYS A 139 -10.86 -2.37 -3.28
C LYS A 139 -10.47 -3.84 -3.37
N GLY A 140 -9.42 -4.12 -4.13
CA GLY A 140 -8.80 -5.44 -4.21
C GLY A 140 -7.29 -5.36 -4.03
N HIS A 141 -6.76 -6.32 -3.30
CA HIS A 141 -5.34 -6.59 -3.16
C HIS A 141 -5.04 -8.00 -3.70
N SER A 142 -3.92 -8.16 -4.40
CA SER A 142 -3.52 -9.44 -4.97
C SER A 142 -2.06 -9.76 -4.68
N ILE A 143 -1.81 -10.93 -4.10
CA ILE A 143 -0.50 -11.42 -3.68
C ILE A 143 -0.23 -12.82 -4.28
N LEU A 144 1.04 -13.10 -4.56
CA LEU A 144 1.54 -14.31 -5.17
C LEU A 144 1.91 -15.32 -4.09
N THR A 145 1.60 -16.59 -4.35
CA THR A 145 2.18 -17.72 -3.62
C THR A 145 2.91 -18.64 -4.60
N PRO A 146 4.03 -19.28 -4.21
CA PRO A 146 4.64 -20.34 -4.99
C PRO A 146 3.99 -21.72 -4.74
N PHE A 147 2.90 -21.80 -3.97
CA PHE A 147 2.20 -23.05 -3.64
C PHE A 147 0.73 -23.02 -4.11
N PRO A 148 0.30 -23.95 -4.97
CA PRO A 148 -1.09 -24.05 -5.42
C PRO A 148 -2.11 -24.25 -4.29
N GLU A 149 -1.73 -24.93 -3.22
CA GLU A 149 -2.61 -25.23 -2.08
C GLU A 149 -2.91 -24.03 -1.18
N ASP A 150 -2.14 -22.94 -1.29
CA ASP A 150 -2.35 -21.71 -0.50
C ASP A 150 -3.21 -20.68 -1.25
N GLU A 151 -3.82 -21.06 -2.38
CA GLU A 151 -4.69 -20.19 -3.16
C GLU A 151 -6.01 -19.90 -2.43
N PHE A 152 -6.37 -18.63 -2.29
CA PHE A 152 -7.67 -18.23 -1.74
C PHE A 152 -8.10 -16.86 -2.23
N MET A 153 -9.41 -16.60 -2.09
CA MET A 153 -9.97 -15.26 -2.20
C MET A 153 -10.79 -14.95 -0.96
N LEU A 154 -10.43 -13.87 -0.28
CA LEU A 154 -11.07 -13.38 0.93
C LEU A 154 -11.87 -12.13 0.58
N PHE A 155 -13.08 -12.03 1.13
CA PHE A 155 -13.91 -10.83 1.09
C PHE A 155 -14.27 -10.42 2.51
N ASP A 156 -14.02 -9.16 2.84
CA ASP A 156 -14.63 -8.51 3.97
C ASP A 156 -15.86 -7.75 3.48
N PHE A 157 -17.04 -8.33 3.72
CA PHE A 157 -18.33 -7.79 3.33
C PHE A 157 -18.85 -6.79 4.35
N ILE A 158 -19.40 -5.69 3.86
CA ILE A 158 -19.83 -4.53 4.63
C ILE A 158 -21.26 -4.20 4.19
N PRO A 159 -22.28 -4.63 4.93
CA PRO A 159 -23.66 -4.26 4.63
C PRO A 159 -23.89 -2.79 5.04
N HIS A 160 -24.19 -1.93 4.06
CA HIS A 160 -24.23 -0.49 4.26
C HIS A 160 -25.30 0.21 3.42
N SER A 161 -25.82 1.32 3.93
CA SER A 161 -26.90 2.10 3.27
C SER A 161 -26.42 3.41 2.64
N ASN A 162 -25.11 3.70 2.65
CA ASN A 162 -24.53 4.98 2.21
C ASN A 162 -25.24 6.21 2.79
N SER A 163 -25.58 6.12 4.07
CA SER A 163 -26.29 7.19 4.76
C SER A 163 -25.60 7.49 6.08
N GLY A 164 -25.71 8.73 6.54
CA GLY A 164 -25.07 9.21 7.76
C GLY A 164 -24.06 10.33 7.49
N GLU A 165 -23.69 11.02 8.57
CA GLU A 165 -22.70 12.08 8.55
C GLU A 165 -21.27 11.50 8.51
N GLY A 166 -20.36 12.25 7.90
CA GLY A 166 -18.96 11.82 7.75
C GLY A 166 -18.74 10.82 6.63
N VAL A 167 -17.54 10.26 6.61
CA VAL A 167 -17.07 9.25 5.67
C VAL A 167 -16.27 8.18 6.40
N THR A 168 -16.33 6.95 5.91
CA THR A 168 -15.46 5.85 6.33
C THR A 168 -14.57 5.47 5.16
N ALA A 169 -13.26 5.41 5.42
CA ALA A 169 -12.26 4.89 4.50
C ALA A 169 -11.87 3.47 4.90
N ILE A 170 -11.76 2.59 3.91
CA ILE A 170 -11.43 1.19 4.10
C ILE A 170 -10.41 0.77 3.06
N ASN A 171 -9.35 0.12 3.54
CA ASN A 171 -8.35 -0.49 2.68
C ASN A 171 -8.07 -1.92 3.13
N ASN A 172 -7.52 -2.73 2.24
CA ASN A 172 -6.80 -3.92 2.62
C ASN A 172 -5.47 -3.97 1.88
N ASP A 173 -4.41 -4.28 2.63
CA ASP A 173 -3.13 -4.68 2.03
C ASP A 173 -2.52 -5.80 2.85
N THR A 174 -1.78 -6.68 2.20
CA THR A 174 -1.04 -7.76 2.85
C THR A 174 0.37 -7.85 2.31
N ILE A 175 1.28 -8.31 3.16
CA ILE A 175 2.67 -8.57 2.82
C ILE A 175 3.10 -9.89 3.46
N HIS A 176 4.25 -10.41 3.03
CA HIS A 176 4.84 -11.58 3.64
C HIS A 176 5.76 -11.22 4.81
N ILE A 177 6.69 -10.30 4.60
CA ILE A 177 7.64 -9.78 5.59
C ILE A 177 8.18 -8.42 5.14
N ILE A 178 8.73 -7.65 6.07
CA ILE A 178 9.48 -6.41 5.81
C ILE A 178 11.00 -6.57 6.01
N ASP A 179 11.44 -7.46 6.92
CA ASP A 179 12.87 -7.67 7.21
C ASP A 179 13.21 -9.17 7.24
N PRO A 180 13.76 -9.74 6.15
CA PRO A 180 14.17 -11.15 6.14
C PRO A 180 15.41 -11.44 7.02
N SER A 181 16.06 -10.43 7.61
CA SER A 181 17.11 -10.64 8.60
C SER A 181 16.56 -10.90 10.00
N GLN A 182 15.27 -10.72 10.25
CA GLN A 182 14.62 -10.95 11.54
C GLN A 182 13.82 -12.25 11.56
N GLU A 183 13.36 -12.66 12.74
CA GLU A 183 12.40 -13.77 12.85
C GLU A 183 11.05 -13.40 12.22
N PRO A 184 10.31 -14.35 11.61
CA PRO A 184 8.98 -14.11 11.08
C PRO A 184 7.98 -13.59 12.12
N GLY A 185 8.14 -14.02 13.37
CA GLY A 185 7.28 -13.60 14.49
C GLY A 185 7.73 -12.32 15.18
N ASP A 186 8.72 -11.60 14.65
CA ASP A 186 9.14 -10.31 15.21
C ASP A 186 8.00 -9.28 15.11
N ILE A 187 7.87 -8.42 16.13
CA ILE A 187 6.79 -7.43 16.20
C ILE A 187 6.86 -6.42 15.04
N LYS A 188 8.04 -6.12 14.53
CA LYS A 188 8.24 -5.21 13.41
C LYS A 188 7.60 -5.73 12.12
N GLN A 189 7.62 -7.05 11.89
CA GLN A 189 6.96 -7.66 10.73
C GLN A 189 5.47 -7.33 10.71
N ILE A 190 4.78 -7.63 11.82
CA ILE A 190 3.35 -7.36 11.97
C ILE A 190 3.06 -5.87 11.99
N SER A 191 3.89 -5.08 12.68
CA SER A 191 3.70 -3.63 12.76
C SER A 191 3.83 -2.97 11.40
N GLY A 192 4.79 -3.38 10.58
CA GLY A 192 4.94 -2.88 9.21
C GLY A 192 3.82 -3.33 8.29
N ALA A 193 3.39 -4.59 8.40
CA ALA A 193 2.26 -5.10 7.61
C ALA A 193 0.96 -4.33 7.89
N ILE A 194 0.61 -4.16 9.17
CA ILE A 194 -0.59 -3.43 9.58
C ILE A 194 -0.45 -1.94 9.24
N SER A 195 0.72 -1.32 9.51
CA SER A 195 0.93 0.09 9.17
C SER A 195 0.78 0.34 7.67
N ASN A 196 1.28 -0.57 6.84
CA ASN A 196 1.10 -0.52 5.39
C ASN A 196 -0.38 -0.64 4.99
N SER A 197 -1.17 -1.53 5.61
CA SER A 197 -2.62 -1.60 5.36
C SER A 197 -3.35 -0.29 5.71
N PHE A 198 -2.93 0.38 6.79
CA PHE A 198 -3.49 1.68 7.20
C PHE A 198 -2.99 2.87 6.37
N ASN A 199 -1.88 2.72 5.63
CA ASN A 199 -1.25 3.83 4.92
C ASN A 199 -2.22 4.51 3.93
N ASP A 200 -2.98 3.70 3.19
CA ASP A 200 -3.96 4.15 2.19
C ASP A 200 -5.20 4.84 2.78
N ILE A 201 -5.47 4.67 4.09
CA ILE A 201 -6.52 5.46 4.76
C ILE A 201 -5.93 6.70 5.46
N PHE A 202 -4.71 6.60 5.98
CA PHE A 202 -4.02 7.72 6.62
C PHE A 202 -3.66 8.83 5.62
N VAL A 203 -3.34 8.47 4.38
CA VAL A 203 -3.08 9.44 3.31
C VAL A 203 -4.29 10.34 3.08
N LEU A 204 -5.52 9.84 3.29
CA LEU A 204 -6.77 10.60 3.18
C LEU A 204 -7.07 11.48 4.40
N GLY A 205 -6.16 11.57 5.38
CA GLY A 205 -6.38 12.28 6.64
C GLY A 205 -7.30 11.54 7.63
N VAL A 206 -7.57 10.25 7.41
CA VAL A 206 -8.49 9.48 8.24
C VAL A 206 -7.75 8.82 9.40
N TYR A 207 -7.88 9.38 10.62
CA TYR A 207 -7.17 8.88 11.80
C TYR A 207 -8.08 8.57 13.01
N LYS A 208 -9.40 8.83 12.92
CA LYS A 208 -10.35 8.62 14.02
C LYS A 208 -11.06 7.28 13.90
N LYS A 209 -11.51 6.74 15.04
CA LYS A 209 -12.26 5.47 15.16
C LYS A 209 -11.60 4.34 14.35
N LEU A 210 -10.30 4.17 14.55
CA LEU A 210 -9.52 3.18 13.81
C LEU A 210 -9.91 1.78 14.23
N ARG A 211 -10.15 0.93 13.25
CA ARG A 211 -10.45 -0.49 13.46
C ARG A 211 -9.71 -1.31 12.42
N MET A 212 -9.43 -2.57 12.75
CA MET A 212 -8.81 -3.49 11.82
C MET A 212 -9.41 -4.88 11.89
N VAL A 213 -9.44 -5.56 10.75
CA VAL A 213 -9.73 -6.98 10.62
C VAL A 213 -8.44 -7.67 10.18
N PRO A 214 -7.63 -8.21 11.12
CA PRO A 214 -6.32 -8.77 10.75
C PRO A 214 -6.47 -9.90 9.73
N VAL A 215 -5.53 -9.97 8.77
CA VAL A 215 -5.40 -11.06 7.80
C VAL A 215 -4.07 -11.73 8.06
N LEU A 216 -4.08 -12.75 8.92
CA LEU A 216 -2.90 -13.49 9.34
C LEU A 216 -2.99 -14.94 8.88
N ASN A 217 -1.89 -15.45 8.36
CA ASN A 217 -1.68 -16.86 8.06
C ASN A 217 -0.26 -17.24 8.46
N ALA A 218 -0.07 -18.47 8.93
CA ALA A 218 1.24 -18.97 9.30
C ALA A 218 1.29 -20.50 9.21
N PRO A 219 2.45 -21.09 8.87
CA PRO A 219 2.58 -22.53 8.68
C PRO A 219 2.51 -23.34 9.99
N THR A 220 2.57 -22.69 11.15
CA THR A 220 2.42 -23.33 12.46
C THR A 220 1.50 -22.51 13.35
N GLU A 221 0.74 -23.18 14.21
CA GLU A 221 -0.15 -22.52 15.18
C GLU A 221 0.64 -21.62 16.15
N GLU A 222 1.81 -22.07 16.62
CA GLU A 222 2.68 -21.27 17.49
C GLU A 222 3.06 -19.92 16.87
N LEU A 223 3.42 -19.93 15.58
CA LEU A 223 3.74 -18.69 14.88
C LEU A 223 2.47 -17.84 14.71
N LEU A 224 1.33 -18.44 14.33
CA LEU A 224 0.06 -17.72 14.21
C LEU A 224 -0.34 -17.03 15.54
N GLU A 225 -0.21 -17.71 16.67
CA GLU A 225 -0.44 -17.16 18.00
C GLU A 225 0.50 -15.99 18.32
N LYS A 226 1.79 -16.11 17.96
CA LYS A 226 2.79 -15.03 18.10
C LYS A 226 2.42 -13.82 17.26
N LEU A 227 2.02 -14.01 15.99
CA LEU A 227 1.57 -12.94 15.11
C LEU A 227 0.31 -12.25 15.65
N TRP A 228 -0.66 -13.02 16.12
CA TRP A 228 -1.90 -12.49 16.70
C TRP A 228 -1.65 -11.68 17.98
N ARG A 229 -0.76 -12.16 18.85
CA ARG A 229 -0.32 -11.41 20.04
C ARG A 229 0.33 -10.08 19.65
N ASN A 230 1.19 -10.08 18.64
CA ASN A 230 1.84 -8.86 18.15
C ASN A 230 0.83 -7.89 17.53
N ALA A 231 -0.18 -8.40 16.80
CA ALA A 231 -1.26 -7.56 16.26
C ALA A 231 -2.05 -6.88 17.39
N LYS A 232 -2.36 -7.60 18.48
CA LYS A 232 -2.98 -7.03 19.69
C LYS A 232 -2.12 -5.96 20.35
N LEU A 233 -0.81 -6.20 20.47
CA LEU A 233 0.12 -5.21 21.03
C LEU A 233 0.17 -3.93 20.18
N PHE A 234 0.20 -4.08 18.85
CA PHE A 234 0.16 -2.95 17.92
C PHE A 234 -1.15 -2.18 18.05
N ALA A 235 -2.30 -2.87 18.03
CA ALA A 235 -3.61 -2.23 18.17
C ALA A 235 -3.74 -1.45 19.48
N ASN A 236 -3.34 -2.06 20.60
CA ASN A 236 -3.37 -1.40 21.90
C ASN A 236 -2.49 -0.13 21.92
N ARG A 237 -1.30 -0.18 21.30
CA ARG A 237 -0.39 0.98 21.24
C ARG A 237 -1.02 2.17 20.52
N TYR A 238 -1.79 1.94 19.47
CA TYR A 238 -2.37 2.99 18.62
C TYR A 238 -3.88 3.17 18.80
N SER A 239 -4.46 2.56 19.84
CA SER A 239 -5.91 2.61 20.12
C SER A 239 -6.78 2.17 18.93
N ILE A 240 -6.37 1.09 18.26
CA ILE A 240 -7.09 0.49 17.13
C ILE A 240 -7.94 -0.67 17.66
N GLU A 241 -9.23 -0.67 17.33
CA GLU A 241 -10.12 -1.78 17.64
C GLU A 241 -9.82 -2.99 16.74
N ILE A 242 -9.81 -4.19 17.31
CA ILE A 242 -9.71 -5.43 16.52
C ILE A 242 -11.10 -6.02 16.35
N ILE A 243 -11.48 -6.24 15.10
CA ILE A 243 -12.63 -7.04 14.71
C ILE A 243 -12.12 -8.46 14.47
N ASP A 244 -12.58 -9.39 15.31
CA ASP A 244 -12.17 -10.79 15.24
C ASP A 244 -13.01 -11.54 14.21
N GLU A 245 -12.39 -11.85 13.07
CA GLU A 245 -13.00 -12.55 11.95
C GLU A 245 -12.15 -13.74 11.54
N LYS A 246 -12.76 -14.65 10.77
CA LYS A 246 -12.11 -15.90 10.34
C LYS A 246 -10.77 -15.63 9.63
N GLN A 247 -9.70 -16.24 10.09
CA GLN A 247 -8.39 -16.11 9.44
C GLN A 247 -8.26 -17.06 8.24
N PRO A 248 -7.48 -16.70 7.20
CA PRO A 248 -7.07 -17.65 6.18
C PRO A 248 -6.21 -18.73 6.85
N ARG A 249 -6.73 -19.95 6.98
CA ARG A 249 -6.00 -21.11 7.54
C ARG A 249 -5.39 -21.97 6.44
N MET A 250 -4.84 -21.31 5.42
CA MET A 250 -4.35 -21.92 4.17
C MET A 250 -2.83 -21.92 4.14
N GLY A 251 -2.17 -22.30 5.24
CA GLY A 251 -0.71 -22.48 5.24
C GLY A 251 0.12 -21.21 5.43
N ARG A 252 0.92 -20.82 4.43
CA ARG A 252 2.16 -20.03 4.60
C ARG A 252 1.99 -18.59 5.12
N LEU A 253 3.12 -17.97 5.46
CA LEU A 253 3.17 -16.68 6.13
C LEU A 253 2.51 -15.57 5.30
N LEU A 254 1.44 -15.00 5.84
CA LEU A 254 0.76 -13.82 5.32
C LEU A 254 0.39 -12.93 6.48
N MET A 255 0.58 -11.62 6.33
CA MET A 255 0.23 -10.66 7.36
C MET A 255 -0.24 -9.34 6.76
N GLY A 256 -1.22 -8.74 7.42
CA GLY A 256 -1.80 -7.46 7.06
C GLY A 256 -3.15 -7.30 7.75
N ALA A 257 -3.96 -6.38 7.26
CA ALA A 257 -5.31 -6.20 7.75
C ALA A 257 -6.19 -5.52 6.70
N THR A 258 -7.50 -5.70 6.87
CA THR A 258 -8.44 -4.70 6.39
C THR A 258 -8.46 -3.56 7.41
N ALA A 259 -7.97 -2.40 7.02
CA ALA A 259 -7.89 -1.19 7.83
C ALA A 259 -9.13 -0.31 7.60
N ILE A 260 -9.70 0.20 8.67
CA ILE A 260 -10.93 1.00 8.66
C ILE A 260 -10.71 2.25 9.50
N GLY A 261 -11.17 3.40 9.02
CA GLY A 261 -11.17 4.63 9.79
C GLY A 261 -12.31 5.55 9.38
N TYR A 262 -12.70 6.42 10.31
CA TYR A 262 -13.78 7.39 10.11
C TYR A 262 -13.23 8.82 10.07
N SER A 263 -13.85 9.66 9.27
CA SER A 263 -13.61 11.10 9.22
C SER A 263 -14.94 11.86 9.16
N ASP A 264 -15.02 12.93 9.93
CA ASP A 264 -16.06 13.96 9.87
C ASP A 264 -15.68 15.11 8.91
N LYS A 265 -14.69 14.89 8.04
CA LYS A 265 -14.22 15.81 7.00
C LYS A 265 -14.13 15.12 5.65
N LYS A 266 -14.23 15.90 4.57
CA LYS A 266 -14.10 15.38 3.20
C LYS A 266 -12.64 14.99 2.92
N PRO A 267 -12.38 13.82 2.33
CA PRO A 267 -11.01 13.42 2.01
C PRO A 267 -10.43 14.34 0.92
N PRO A 268 -9.10 14.48 0.84
CA PRO A 268 -8.40 15.31 -0.15
C PRO A 268 -8.39 14.62 -1.53
N LEU A 269 -9.56 14.59 -2.17
CA LEU A 269 -9.79 13.99 -3.50
C LEU A 269 -10.29 15.05 -4.50
N PHE A 270 -9.87 16.31 -4.34
CA PHE A 270 -10.29 17.46 -5.15
C PHE A 270 -9.40 17.65 -6.38
N GLU A 271 -9.26 16.61 -7.20
CA GLU A 271 -8.31 16.57 -8.33
C GLU A 271 -8.55 17.69 -9.36
N ASP A 272 -9.82 17.97 -9.63
CA ASP A 272 -10.27 19.01 -10.56
C ASP A 272 -10.00 20.44 -10.04
N ARG A 273 -9.79 20.59 -8.73
CA ARG A 273 -9.55 21.87 -8.04
C ARG A 273 -8.07 22.20 -7.87
N VAL A 274 -7.17 21.35 -8.36
CA VAL A 274 -5.74 21.68 -8.40
C VAL A 274 -5.48 22.79 -9.41
N VAL A 275 -4.74 23.82 -8.99
CA VAL A 275 -4.40 25.00 -9.81
C VAL A 275 -2.90 25.32 -9.78
N PRO A 276 -2.37 25.99 -10.81
CA PRO A 276 -0.98 26.47 -10.81
C PRO A 276 -0.66 27.34 -9.59
N GLY A 277 0.54 27.16 -9.04
CA GLY A 277 1.00 27.84 -7.81
C GLY A 277 0.78 27.04 -6.52
N MET A 278 0.02 25.94 -6.56
CA MET A 278 -0.01 24.97 -5.45
C MET A 278 1.34 24.26 -5.30
N LYS A 279 1.73 23.95 -4.07
CA LYS A 279 3.01 23.31 -3.73
C LYS A 279 2.85 21.81 -3.52
N LEU A 280 3.90 21.07 -3.90
CA LEU A 280 4.08 19.68 -3.53
C LEU A 280 4.87 19.61 -2.22
N VAL A 281 4.25 19.05 -1.18
CA VAL A 281 4.88 18.83 0.13
C VAL A 281 4.90 17.35 0.43
N ILE A 282 6.08 16.80 0.70
CA ILE A 282 6.23 15.43 1.20
C ILE A 282 6.37 15.44 2.73
N THR A 283 5.81 14.45 3.43
CA THR A 283 5.81 14.41 4.91
C THR A 283 7.16 14.03 5.51
N ARG A 284 7.97 13.24 4.81
CA ARG A 284 9.35 12.86 5.16
C ARG A 284 10.08 12.36 3.90
N PRO A 285 11.41 12.26 3.89
CA PRO A 285 12.13 11.65 2.76
C PRO A 285 11.68 10.21 2.47
N MET A 286 11.80 9.78 1.20
CA MET A 286 11.40 8.45 0.69
C MET A 286 12.60 7.51 0.46
N GLY A 287 12.36 6.26 0.03
CA GLY A 287 13.40 5.34 -0.42
C GLY A 287 13.80 4.27 0.62
N GLU A 288 12.86 3.83 1.43
CA GLU A 288 13.05 2.85 2.51
C GLU A 288 13.56 1.50 2.01
N LEU A 289 13.18 1.11 0.79
CA LEU A 289 13.55 -0.20 0.24
C LEU A 289 15.01 -0.26 -0.23
N ALA A 290 15.63 0.86 -0.57
CA ALA A 290 17.02 0.88 -1.06
C ALA A 290 18.02 0.27 -0.07
N PRO A 291 18.11 0.71 1.21
CA PRO A 291 19.04 0.11 2.16
C PRO A 291 18.70 -1.35 2.49
N ILE A 292 17.42 -1.74 2.48
CA ILE A 292 17.00 -3.13 2.75
C ILE A 292 17.50 -4.05 1.64
N ASN A 293 17.24 -3.70 0.37
CA ASN A 293 17.67 -4.52 -0.76
C ASN A 293 19.19 -4.57 -0.86
N LEU A 294 19.88 -3.44 -0.64
CA LEU A 294 21.34 -3.40 -0.66
C LEU A 294 21.97 -4.28 0.44
N TYR A 295 21.43 -4.24 1.66
CA TYR A 295 21.89 -5.09 2.76
C TYR A 295 21.74 -6.58 2.41
N LEU A 296 20.56 -6.96 1.91
CA LEU A 296 20.29 -8.36 1.55
C LEU A 296 21.18 -8.84 0.41
N SER A 297 21.33 -8.04 -0.64
CA SER A 297 22.23 -8.37 -1.75
C SER A 297 23.68 -8.51 -1.29
N SER A 298 24.15 -7.64 -0.40
CA SER A 298 25.50 -7.71 0.19
C SER A 298 25.73 -8.97 1.02
N ILE A 299 24.69 -9.53 1.63
CA ILE A 299 24.79 -10.80 2.38
C ILE A 299 24.90 -12.00 1.43
N ILE A 300 24.29 -11.90 0.25
CA ILE A 300 24.25 -12.99 -0.74
C ILE A 300 25.53 -13.00 -1.59
N ASP A 301 26.07 -11.83 -1.90
CA ASP A 301 27.24 -11.66 -2.75
C ASP A 301 28.29 -10.75 -2.09
N GLU A 302 29.37 -11.35 -1.61
CA GLU A 302 30.51 -10.64 -0.99
C GLU A 302 31.18 -9.63 -1.93
N ASN A 303 30.99 -9.73 -3.26
CA ASN A 303 31.53 -8.72 -4.17
C ASN A 303 30.83 -7.37 -4.03
N ILE A 304 29.54 -7.37 -3.65
CA ILE A 304 28.80 -6.13 -3.38
C ILE A 304 29.40 -5.41 -2.17
N VAL A 305 29.87 -6.16 -1.16
CA VAL A 305 30.58 -5.57 -0.01
C VAL A 305 31.85 -4.85 -0.45
N LYS A 306 32.64 -5.46 -1.35
CA LYS A 306 33.84 -4.83 -1.92
C LYS A 306 33.49 -3.60 -2.77
N ASP A 307 32.41 -3.66 -3.54
CA ASP A 307 31.94 -2.53 -4.34
C ASP A 307 31.51 -1.36 -3.44
N LEU A 308 30.84 -1.64 -2.32
CA LEU A 308 30.47 -0.64 -1.30
C LEU A 308 31.70 0.03 -0.68
N GLU A 309 32.68 -0.77 -0.25
CA GLU A 309 33.94 -0.26 0.30
C GLU A 309 34.69 0.61 -0.72
N SER A 310 34.70 0.21 -2.00
CA SER A 310 35.32 0.99 -3.08
C SER A 310 34.61 2.33 -3.33
N CYS A 311 33.32 2.42 -3.01
CA CYS A 311 32.53 3.64 -3.06
C CYS A 311 32.57 4.44 -1.75
N GLY A 312 33.33 3.98 -0.75
CA GLY A 312 33.50 4.64 0.54
C GLY A 312 32.33 4.45 1.51
N ILE A 313 31.45 3.47 1.29
CA ILE A 313 30.34 3.14 2.20
C ILE A 313 30.67 1.84 2.94
N PRO A 314 30.93 1.88 4.26
CA PRO A 314 31.11 0.67 5.07
C PRO A 314 29.81 -0.16 5.12
N PHE A 315 29.93 -1.48 5.20
CA PHE A 315 28.76 -2.36 5.31
C PHE A 315 27.91 -2.06 6.55
N GLU A 316 28.54 -1.66 7.66
CA GLU A 316 27.86 -1.28 8.91
C GLU A 316 26.99 -0.01 8.74
N GLU A 317 27.28 0.84 7.76
CA GLU A 317 26.43 1.98 7.41
C GLU A 317 25.14 1.51 6.73
N VAL A 318 25.25 0.55 5.81
CA VAL A 318 24.09 -0.06 5.13
C VAL A 318 23.18 -0.77 6.15
N GLU A 319 23.76 -1.51 7.10
CA GLU A 319 23.01 -2.16 8.17
C GLU A 319 22.26 -1.16 9.05
N ARG A 320 22.91 -0.05 9.44
CA ARG A 320 22.27 1.04 10.20
C ARG A 320 21.11 1.66 9.41
N ALA A 321 21.32 1.95 8.13
CA ALA A 321 20.28 2.50 7.26
C ALA A 321 19.08 1.56 7.11
N LYS A 322 19.32 0.24 6.96
CA LYS A 322 18.27 -0.79 6.95
C LYS A 322 17.47 -0.73 8.24
N ASN A 323 18.13 -0.73 9.40
CA ASN A 323 17.42 -0.74 10.69
C ASN A 323 16.55 0.51 10.89
N ILE A 324 17.02 1.69 10.45
CA ILE A 324 16.23 2.92 10.44
C ILE A 324 15.02 2.80 9.50
N ALA A 325 15.22 2.29 8.28
CA ALA A 325 14.15 2.08 7.31
C ALA A 325 13.07 1.13 7.86
N ILE A 326 13.45 0.01 8.46
CA ILE A 326 12.52 -0.95 9.06
C ILE A 326 11.73 -0.32 10.23
N GLU A 327 12.36 0.52 11.04
CA GLU A 327 11.67 1.23 12.12
C GLU A 327 10.61 2.19 11.58
N LEU A 328 10.94 2.93 10.52
CA LEU A 328 9.99 3.83 9.84
C LEU A 328 8.82 3.05 9.22
N ILE A 329 9.11 1.96 8.49
CA ILE A 329 8.08 1.08 7.89
C ILE A 329 7.16 0.52 8.99
N SER A 330 7.69 0.22 10.17
CA SER A 330 6.93 -0.37 11.29
C SER A 330 6.04 0.62 12.05
N LYS A 331 6.14 1.93 11.76
CA LYS A 331 5.37 2.98 12.44
C LYS A 331 4.23 3.46 11.54
N PRO A 332 2.97 3.51 12.03
CA PRO A 332 1.86 4.04 11.25
C PRO A 332 2.03 5.55 11.02
N ASN A 333 1.68 6.02 9.82
CA ASN A 333 1.68 7.45 9.45
C ASN A 333 0.50 8.25 10.07
N ILE A 334 0.06 7.88 11.28
CA ILE A 334 -1.08 8.52 11.96
C ILE A 334 -0.86 10.01 12.21
N GLU A 335 0.38 10.41 12.52
CA GLU A 335 0.75 11.81 12.72
C GLU A 335 0.60 12.65 11.45
N ALA A 336 0.93 12.07 10.29
CA ALA A 336 0.72 12.74 9.02
C ALA A 336 -0.79 12.88 8.71
N ALA A 337 -1.58 11.83 8.98
CA ALA A 337 -3.03 11.87 8.83
C ALA A 337 -3.69 12.96 9.69
N MET A 338 -3.24 13.13 10.94
CA MET A 338 -3.72 14.19 11.83
C MET A 338 -3.40 15.59 11.31
N ALA A 339 -2.22 15.79 10.73
CA ALA A 339 -1.86 17.07 10.11
C ALA A 339 -2.71 17.35 8.87
N ILE A 340 -2.89 16.36 7.99
CA ILE A 340 -3.74 16.46 6.79
C ILE A 340 -5.16 16.83 7.18
N TYR A 341 -5.75 16.08 8.13
CA TYR A 341 -7.11 16.26 8.62
C TYR A 341 -7.43 17.72 9.01
N LYS A 342 -6.50 18.42 9.66
CA LYS A 342 -6.72 19.81 10.08
C LYS A 342 -7.03 20.75 8.92
N HIS A 343 -6.46 20.47 7.74
CA HIS A 343 -6.60 21.27 6.53
C HIS A 343 -7.59 20.67 5.51
N LEU A 344 -8.47 19.77 5.95
CA LEU A 344 -9.59 19.28 5.12
C LEU A 344 -10.86 20.10 5.39
N PRO A 345 -11.77 20.26 4.41
CA PRO A 345 -13.07 20.87 4.64
C PRO A 345 -13.97 19.97 5.48
N ASP A 346 -14.84 20.58 6.27
CA ASP A 346 -15.94 19.85 6.92
C ASP A 346 -16.90 19.27 5.87
N ILE A 347 -17.68 18.24 6.24
CA ILE A 347 -18.63 17.58 5.31
C ILE A 347 -19.65 18.57 4.71
N SER A 348 -20.07 19.57 5.48
CA SER A 348 -20.99 20.62 5.01
C SER A 348 -20.32 21.76 4.26
N GLU A 349 -18.99 21.85 4.29
CA GLU A 349 -18.22 22.98 3.75
C GLU A 349 -17.79 22.72 2.30
N GLU A 350 -17.75 23.76 1.47
CA GLU A 350 -17.15 23.67 0.14
C GLU A 350 -15.62 23.70 0.19
N PHE A 351 -14.98 23.16 -0.85
CA PHE A 351 -13.53 23.22 -0.98
C PHE A 351 -13.06 24.66 -1.28
N ARG A 352 -12.11 25.15 -0.47
CA ARG A 352 -11.48 26.47 -0.59
C ARG A 352 -10.03 26.31 -1.04
N GLU A 353 -9.71 26.89 -2.19
CA GLU A 353 -8.43 26.74 -2.88
C GLU A 353 -7.26 27.39 -2.13
N ASP A 354 -7.52 28.24 -1.14
CA ASP A 354 -6.52 28.95 -0.35
C ASP A 354 -6.33 28.37 1.06
N GLU A 355 -7.17 27.42 1.50
CA GLU A 355 -7.17 26.90 2.88
C GLU A 355 -7.09 25.38 2.97
N HIS A 356 -7.48 24.65 1.92
CA HIS A 356 -7.61 23.20 1.97
C HIS A 356 -6.57 22.46 1.13
N ILE A 357 -6.10 21.32 1.65
CA ILE A 357 -5.28 20.37 0.88
C ILE A 357 -6.16 19.77 -0.22
N ALA A 358 -5.72 19.88 -1.47
CA ALA A 358 -6.50 19.46 -2.63
C ALA A 358 -6.44 17.94 -2.83
N VAL A 359 -5.21 17.41 -2.88
CA VAL A 359 -4.96 16.00 -3.22
C VAL A 359 -3.80 15.45 -2.40
N THR A 360 -3.90 14.19 -2.01
CA THR A 360 -2.83 13.43 -1.36
C THR A 360 -2.56 12.11 -2.09
N THR A 361 -1.33 11.62 -2.01
CA THR A 361 -0.94 10.25 -2.40
C THR A 361 0.15 9.75 -1.47
N ASP A 362 0.27 8.45 -1.30
CA ASP A 362 1.41 7.85 -0.61
C ASP A 362 2.52 7.49 -1.60
N VAL A 363 3.73 7.28 -1.08
CA VAL A 363 4.92 6.91 -1.86
C VAL A 363 5.38 5.52 -1.46
N THR A 364 4.83 4.49 -2.10
CA THR A 364 5.19 3.08 -1.82
C THR A 364 5.94 2.44 -2.97
N GLY A 365 5.45 1.33 -3.54
CA GLY A 365 6.14 0.52 -4.53
C GLY A 365 6.60 1.32 -5.77
N PRO A 366 5.75 2.17 -6.37
CA PRO A 366 6.15 2.99 -7.52
C PRO A 366 7.17 4.09 -7.21
N GLY A 367 7.40 4.43 -5.93
CA GLY A 367 8.29 5.51 -5.53
C GLY A 367 7.87 6.85 -6.16
N VAL A 368 8.85 7.63 -6.63
CA VAL A 368 8.67 8.94 -7.28
C VAL A 368 7.71 8.93 -8.48
N PHE A 369 7.43 7.75 -9.08
CA PHE A 369 6.48 7.61 -10.17
C PHE A 369 5.06 8.05 -9.80
N VAL A 370 4.68 8.00 -8.51
CA VAL A 370 3.36 8.47 -8.06
C VAL A 370 3.11 9.95 -8.39
N ILE A 371 4.17 10.76 -8.55
CA ILE A 371 4.03 12.17 -8.96
C ILE A 371 3.56 12.28 -10.42
N ARG A 372 3.95 11.34 -11.28
CA ARG A 372 3.43 11.24 -12.64
C ARG A 372 1.94 10.89 -12.62
N GLU A 373 1.55 9.92 -11.79
CA GLU A 373 0.15 9.54 -11.63
C GLU A 373 -0.69 10.71 -11.09
N LEU A 374 -0.16 11.48 -10.13
CA LEU A 374 -0.78 12.72 -9.65
C LEU A 374 -0.96 13.76 -10.76
N ALA A 375 0.05 13.98 -11.60
CA ALA A 375 -0.04 14.91 -12.73
C ALA A 375 -1.12 14.50 -13.73
N GLU A 376 -1.29 13.19 -13.98
CA GLU A 376 -2.35 12.65 -14.83
C GLU A 376 -3.75 12.84 -14.22
N ARG A 377 -3.94 12.41 -12.96
CA ARG A 377 -5.21 12.51 -12.22
C ARG A 377 -5.71 13.95 -12.13
N THR A 378 -4.82 14.87 -11.77
CA THR A 378 -5.14 16.29 -11.60
C THR A 378 -5.16 17.07 -12.93
N ASN A 379 -4.78 16.42 -14.03
CA ASN A 379 -4.58 17.05 -15.34
C ASN A 379 -3.65 18.28 -15.27
N THR A 380 -2.50 18.14 -14.61
CA THR A 380 -1.58 19.24 -14.34
C THR A 380 -0.14 18.98 -14.76
N LYS A 381 0.59 20.09 -14.92
CA LYS A 381 2.03 20.09 -15.10
C LYS A 381 2.72 20.34 -13.76
N ILE A 382 3.52 19.39 -13.31
CA ILE A 382 4.21 19.45 -12.02
C ILE A 382 5.71 19.61 -12.23
N LYS A 383 6.32 20.52 -11.49
CA LYS A 383 7.78 20.67 -11.43
C LYS A 383 8.28 20.17 -10.09
N ILE A 384 9.22 19.24 -10.12
CA ILE A 384 9.97 18.77 -8.96
C ILE A 384 11.27 19.55 -8.90
N ASP A 385 11.54 20.18 -7.76
CA ASP A 385 12.78 20.92 -7.50
C ASP A 385 13.82 20.04 -6.81
N LYS A 386 13.38 19.06 -6.01
CA LYS A 386 14.24 18.23 -5.15
C LYS A 386 13.71 16.80 -5.09
N ILE A 387 14.62 15.82 -4.99
CA ILE A 387 14.29 14.41 -4.76
C ILE A 387 14.68 14.04 -3.32
N PRO A 388 13.74 14.15 -2.35
CA PRO A 388 14.07 13.93 -0.94
C PRO A 388 14.19 12.43 -0.64
N LEU A 389 15.41 11.95 -0.41
CA LEU A 389 15.71 10.55 -0.07
C LEU A 389 16.23 10.41 1.36
N LEU A 390 15.85 9.33 2.04
CA LEU A 390 16.34 9.01 3.39
C LEU A 390 17.86 8.77 3.38
N PHE A 391 18.36 8.08 2.36
CA PHE A 391 19.77 7.69 2.24
C PHE A 391 20.27 7.92 0.80
N PRO A 392 20.50 9.17 0.37
CA PRO A 392 20.81 9.49 -1.04
C PRO A 392 21.98 8.68 -1.62
N GLU A 393 23.10 8.55 -0.89
CA GLU A 393 24.27 7.80 -1.34
C GLU A 393 23.99 6.29 -1.48
N ILE A 394 23.31 5.69 -0.50
CA ILE A 394 22.89 4.29 -0.55
C ILE A 394 21.92 4.06 -1.71
N SER A 395 20.95 4.95 -1.91
CA SER A 395 20.00 4.90 -3.02
C SER A 395 20.74 4.98 -4.37
N ARG A 396 21.71 5.88 -4.52
CA ARG A 396 22.54 6.01 -5.71
C ARG A 396 23.31 4.73 -6.01
N ILE A 397 23.98 4.16 -5.01
CA ILE A 397 24.76 2.92 -5.19
C ILE A 397 23.83 1.74 -5.51
N ALA A 398 22.73 1.58 -4.79
CA ALA A 398 21.77 0.52 -5.03
C ALA A 398 21.20 0.57 -6.47
N THR A 399 20.96 1.77 -7.01
CA THR A 399 20.57 1.95 -8.42
C THR A 399 21.73 1.64 -9.36
N LYS A 400 22.93 2.18 -9.10
CA LYS A 400 24.13 1.99 -9.95
C LYS A 400 24.51 0.52 -10.09
N LEU A 401 24.38 -0.25 -9.02
CA LEU A 401 24.66 -1.69 -9.00
C LEU A 401 23.47 -2.54 -9.48
N TYR A 402 22.39 -1.91 -9.98
CA TYR A 402 21.17 -2.57 -10.44
C TYR A 402 20.52 -3.50 -9.39
N ILE A 403 20.72 -3.20 -8.10
CA ILE A 403 20.11 -3.94 -6.99
C ILE A 403 18.61 -3.66 -6.93
N ILE A 404 18.23 -2.39 -7.14
CA ILE A 404 16.83 -1.98 -7.26
C ILE A 404 16.68 -1.01 -8.44
N PRO A 405 15.69 -1.23 -9.33
CA PRO A 405 15.53 -0.39 -10.53
C PRO A 405 14.99 1.02 -10.20
N ASN A 406 14.44 1.21 -9.01
CA ASN A 406 13.94 2.49 -8.51
C ASN A 406 14.22 2.59 -7.00
N SER A 407 15.29 3.30 -6.62
CA SER A 407 15.68 3.48 -5.22
C SER A 407 14.81 4.49 -4.45
N THR A 408 13.84 5.12 -5.12
CA THR A 408 12.86 6.01 -4.48
C THR A 408 11.65 5.23 -3.89
N SER A 409 11.55 3.93 -4.18
CA SER A 409 10.47 3.07 -3.73
C SER A 409 10.50 2.80 -2.22
N GLY A 410 9.31 2.65 -1.65
CA GLY A 410 9.06 2.46 -0.23
C GLY A 410 8.01 1.39 0.08
N THR A 411 7.79 1.14 1.37
CA THR A 411 6.66 0.37 1.93
C THR A 411 6.17 1.15 3.15
N ASN A 412 4.86 1.32 3.33
CA ASN A 412 4.34 2.27 4.33
C ASN A 412 5.04 3.66 4.25
N GLY A 413 5.20 4.16 3.02
CA GLY A 413 6.05 5.30 2.73
C GLY A 413 5.42 6.65 3.09
N PRO A 414 6.12 7.77 2.82
CA PRO A 414 5.61 9.10 3.12
C PRO A 414 4.39 9.48 2.28
N PHE A 415 3.75 10.59 2.65
CA PHE A 415 2.66 11.19 1.88
C PHE A 415 3.16 12.41 1.11
N ILE A 416 2.69 12.56 -0.12
CA ILE A 416 2.81 13.77 -0.92
C ILE A 416 1.43 14.45 -0.92
N MET A 417 1.44 15.75 -0.66
CA MET A 417 0.26 16.62 -0.68
C MET A 417 0.42 17.70 -1.75
N ILE A 418 -0.64 17.96 -2.51
CA ILE A 418 -0.80 19.18 -3.30
C ILE A 418 -1.61 20.16 -2.47
N THR A 419 -0.96 21.26 -2.07
CA THR A 419 -1.49 22.20 -1.07
C THR A 419 -1.32 23.64 -1.54
N PRO A 420 -2.23 24.57 -1.22
CA PRO A 420 -2.07 25.96 -1.60
C PRO A 420 -0.93 26.64 -0.87
N SER A 421 -0.26 27.56 -1.57
CA SER A 421 0.89 28.29 -1.04
C SER A 421 0.60 28.99 0.30
N ASN A 422 -0.64 29.41 0.53
CA ASN A 422 -1.04 30.12 1.75
C ASN A 422 -0.95 29.28 3.03
N ILE A 423 -1.14 27.96 2.96
CA ILE A 423 -1.12 27.09 4.15
C ILE A 423 0.16 26.28 4.29
N VAL A 424 1.07 26.33 3.30
CA VAL A 424 2.28 25.50 3.26
C VAL A 424 3.15 25.66 4.51
N ASP A 425 3.39 26.90 4.94
CA ASP A 425 4.24 27.16 6.10
C ASP A 425 3.65 26.60 7.39
N ASP A 426 2.33 26.70 7.56
CA ASP A 426 1.64 26.20 8.74
C ASP A 426 1.53 24.67 8.72
N LEU A 427 1.25 24.08 7.57
CA LEU A 427 1.29 22.63 7.37
C LEU A 427 2.68 22.05 7.67
N VAL A 428 3.75 22.69 7.18
CA VAL A 428 5.14 22.28 7.43
C VAL A 428 5.49 22.38 8.92
N LYS A 429 5.08 23.46 9.61
CA LYS A 429 5.27 23.60 11.06
C LYS A 429 4.52 22.52 11.83
N GLU A 430 3.27 22.25 11.47
CA GLU A 430 2.44 21.21 12.09
C GLU A 430 3.08 19.83 11.94
N LEU A 431 3.48 19.44 10.71
CA LEU A 431 4.14 18.17 10.45
C LEU A 431 5.45 18.04 11.26
N ARG A 432 6.28 19.09 11.33
CA ARG A 432 7.49 19.10 12.18
C ARG A 432 7.19 18.95 13.66
N SER A 433 6.14 19.62 14.16
CA SER A 433 5.75 19.54 15.57
C SER A 433 5.33 18.12 15.99
N ARG A 434 4.96 17.28 15.02
CA ARG A 434 4.63 15.86 15.18
C ARG A 434 5.80 14.91 14.95
N GLY A 435 7.01 15.45 14.81
CA GLY A 435 8.24 14.66 14.62
C GLY A 435 8.43 14.12 13.20
N LEU A 436 7.81 14.76 12.20
CA LEU A 436 8.06 14.45 10.78
C LEU A 436 9.09 15.43 10.18
N GLU A 437 9.58 15.10 8.99
CA GLU A 437 10.62 15.86 8.28
C GLU A 437 10.10 16.39 6.93
N PRO A 438 9.10 17.29 6.94
CA PRO A 438 8.43 17.71 5.73
C PRO A 438 9.32 18.57 4.83
N ILE A 439 9.20 18.38 3.53
CA ILE A 439 9.96 19.07 2.49
C ILE A 439 9.00 19.57 1.42
N VAL A 440 9.05 20.86 1.11
CA VAL A 440 8.47 21.42 -0.11
C VAL A 440 9.37 20.98 -1.27
N MET A 441 8.91 20.01 -2.06
CA MET A 441 9.73 19.34 -3.07
C MET A 441 9.47 19.83 -4.49
N GLY A 442 8.42 20.62 -4.69
CA GLY A 442 8.06 21.13 -6.02
C GLY A 442 6.77 21.93 -6.00
N GLU A 443 6.20 22.14 -7.19
CA GLU A 443 4.97 22.92 -7.38
C GLU A 443 4.24 22.54 -8.67
N VAL A 444 2.95 22.86 -8.71
CA VAL A 444 2.13 22.82 -9.93
C VAL A 444 2.40 24.09 -10.73
N ILE A 445 2.84 23.94 -11.98
CA ILE A 445 3.22 25.06 -12.86
C ILE A 445 2.26 25.28 -14.04
N GLY A 446 1.32 24.36 -14.27
CA GLY A 446 0.36 24.44 -15.38
C GLY A 446 -0.80 23.46 -15.25
N LYS A 447 -1.84 23.63 -16.07
CA LYS A 447 -3.06 22.80 -16.12
C LYS A 447 -3.43 22.49 -17.57
N GLY A 448 -3.99 21.31 -17.82
CA GLY A 448 -4.44 20.86 -19.15
C GLY A 448 -3.43 20.02 -19.94
N GLU A 449 -2.17 19.97 -19.50
CA GLU A 449 -1.11 19.17 -20.12
C GLU A 449 -0.37 18.37 -19.02
N PRO A 450 -0.75 17.10 -18.80
CA PRO A 450 -0.12 16.26 -17.78
C PRO A 450 1.35 15.99 -18.11
N GLU A 451 2.28 16.65 -17.42
CA GLU A 451 3.73 16.46 -17.58
C GLU A 451 4.43 16.65 -16.23
N VAL A 452 5.48 15.86 -15.96
CA VAL A 452 6.34 16.08 -14.79
C VAL A 452 7.74 16.50 -15.24
N ILE A 453 8.17 17.67 -14.79
CA ILE A 453 9.53 18.17 -14.95
C ILE A 453 10.32 17.79 -13.69
N ALA A 454 11.46 17.14 -13.85
CA ALA A 454 12.28 16.69 -12.72
C ALA A 454 13.76 17.02 -12.94
N PRO A 455 14.57 17.14 -11.88
CA PRO A 455 16.01 17.37 -12.02
C PRO A 455 16.70 16.16 -12.68
N LYS A 456 17.75 16.41 -13.47
CA LYS A 456 18.59 15.34 -14.05
C LYS A 456 19.12 14.33 -13.05
N GLU A 457 19.32 14.74 -11.80
CA GLU A 457 19.74 13.89 -10.68
C GLU A 457 18.81 12.67 -10.48
N LEU A 458 17.55 12.73 -10.92
CA LEU A 458 16.64 11.58 -10.87
C LEU A 458 17.22 10.32 -11.53
N ARG A 459 18.09 10.47 -12.54
CA ARG A 459 18.78 9.34 -13.21
C ARG A 459 19.74 8.58 -12.30
N GLU A 460 20.16 9.19 -11.20
CA GLU A 460 21.03 8.54 -10.22
C GLU A 460 20.26 7.56 -9.32
N TYR A 461 18.93 7.70 -9.26
CA TYR A 461 18.07 6.95 -8.33
C TYR A 461 17.05 6.05 -9.02
N VAL A 462 16.91 6.16 -10.35
CA VAL A 462 15.99 5.34 -11.16
C VAL A 462 16.75 4.80 -12.36
N ALA A 463 16.90 3.49 -12.44
CA ALA A 463 17.46 2.78 -13.59
C ALA A 463 16.39 2.32 -14.59
N ASP A 464 15.14 2.17 -14.16
CA ASP A 464 14.03 1.78 -15.03
C ASP A 464 13.76 2.88 -16.09
N GLN A 465 14.10 2.56 -17.34
CA GLN A 465 13.90 3.46 -18.48
C GLN A 465 12.42 3.74 -18.76
N LYS A 466 11.51 2.81 -18.45
CA LYS A 466 10.08 3.06 -18.61
C LYS A 466 9.63 4.13 -17.64
N VAL A 467 10.06 4.06 -16.37
CA VAL A 467 9.76 5.08 -15.37
C VAL A 467 10.39 6.41 -15.76
N LEU A 468 11.70 6.44 -16.07
CA LEU A 468 12.40 7.67 -16.45
C LEU A 468 11.80 8.37 -17.67
N SER A 469 11.31 7.61 -18.66
CA SER A 469 10.70 8.18 -19.88
C SER A 469 9.43 9.00 -19.60
N GLN A 470 8.83 8.85 -18.42
CA GLN A 470 7.63 9.57 -18.01
C GLN A 470 7.94 10.95 -17.40
N PHE A 471 9.22 11.29 -17.29
CA PHE A 471 9.69 12.57 -16.75
C PHE A 471 10.47 13.36 -17.80
N LYS A 472 10.22 14.67 -17.83
CA LYS A 472 11.04 15.63 -18.57
C LYS A 472 12.19 16.10 -17.68
N LEU A 473 13.37 15.56 -17.93
CA LEU A 473 14.55 15.85 -17.11
C LEU A 473 15.23 17.15 -17.56
N VAL A 474 15.45 18.08 -16.63
CA VAL A 474 16.06 19.40 -16.89
C VAL A 474 17.34 19.62 -16.10
#